data_AF-A0A4R0WN31-F1
#
_entry.id   AF-A0A4R0WN31-F1
#
_cell.length_a   1.000
_cell.length_b   1.000
_cell.length_c   1.000
_cell.angle_alpha   90.00
_cell.angle_beta   90.00
_cell.angle_gamma   90.00
#
_symmetry.space_group_name_H-M   'P 1'
#
loop_
_entity.id
_entity.type
_entity.pdbx_description
1 polymer ?
#
loop_
_entity_poly.entity_id
_entity_poly.type
_entity_poly.pdbx_seq_one_letter_code
_entity_poly.pdbx_strand_id
1 'polypeptide(L)'
;MKYAWLDLQRSRYPLSALCRALSVSQSGYRSWKRGGRANRKRLTDGQMLTLLRTIHAEFKGAYGSPRMTDEIRARGFPASARRVARLM
;
A
#
# COMPACT_ATOMS: atom_id res chain seq x y z
N MET A 1 9.48 8.30 22.13
CA MET A 1 8.69 7.94 20.92
C MET A 1 7.19 8.00 21.23
N LYS A 2 6.46 9.02 20.75
CA LYS A 2 5.02 9.21 21.06
C LYS A 2 4.14 8.01 20.67
N TYR A 3 4.36 7.43 19.49
CA TYR A 3 3.55 6.30 19.01
C TYR A 3 3.83 4.98 19.74
N ALA A 4 5.06 4.76 20.22
CA ALA A 4 5.40 3.57 21.01
C ALA A 4 4.69 3.58 22.37
N TRP A 5 4.65 4.75 23.03
CA TRP A 5 3.88 4.92 24.25
C TRP A 5 2.38 4.77 24.02
N LEU A 6 1.88 5.29 22.89
CA LEU A 6 0.47 5.14 22.49
C LEU A 6 0.09 3.66 22.33
N ASP A 7 0.96 2.85 21.71
CA ASP A 7 0.70 1.42 21.50
C ASP A 7 0.63 0.63 22.81
N LEU A 8 1.46 1.00 23.80
CA LEU A 8 1.44 0.41 25.14
C LEU A 8 0.14 0.72 25.90
N GLN A 9 -0.40 1.94 25.75
CA GLN A 9 -1.60 2.39 26.46
C GLN A 9 -2.92 2.01 25.76
N ARG A 10 -2.85 1.48 24.53
CA ARG A 10 -4.02 1.15 23.70
C ARG A 10 -4.94 0.09 24.33
N SER A 11 -4.42 -0.78 25.20
CA SER A 11 -5.23 -1.77 25.91
C SER A 11 -6.12 -1.16 26.99
N ARG A 12 -5.77 0.03 27.50
CA ARG A 12 -6.47 0.71 28.61
C ARG A 12 -7.34 1.87 28.14
N TYR A 13 -7.01 2.49 27.01
CA TYR A 13 -7.69 3.69 26.52
C TYR A 13 -8.00 3.65 25.03
N PRO A 14 -9.11 4.27 24.58
CA PRO A 14 -9.44 4.34 23.17
C PRO A 14 -8.40 5.15 22.40
N LEU A 15 -8.04 4.66 21.21
CA LEU A 15 -7.03 5.27 20.33
C LEU A 15 -7.30 6.75 20.05
N SER A 16 -8.57 7.13 19.89
CA SER A 16 -9.00 8.50 19.63
C SER A 16 -8.63 9.45 20.78
N ALA A 17 -8.82 9.03 22.03
CA ALA A 17 -8.46 9.82 23.20
C ALA A 17 -6.95 10.00 23.34
N LEU A 18 -6.19 8.90 23.16
CA LEU A 18 -4.72 8.93 23.19
C LEU A 18 -4.13 9.81 22.07
N CYS A 19 -4.69 9.72 20.85
CA CYS A 19 -4.28 10.57 19.74
C CYS A 19 -4.56 12.05 20.01
N ARG A 20 -5.70 12.39 20.61
CA ARG A 20 -6.05 13.76 21.00
C ARG A 20 -5.12 14.30 22.09
N ALA A 21 -4.87 13.52 23.13
CA ALA A 21 -4.01 13.91 24.25
C ALA A 21 -2.56 14.19 23.82
N LEU A 22 -2.08 13.48 22.80
CA LEU A 22 -0.71 13.62 22.30
C LEU A 22 -0.58 14.53 21.07
N SER A 23 -1.69 15.13 20.62
CA SER A 23 -1.79 15.92 19.38
C SER A 23 -1.21 15.20 18.16
N VAL A 24 -1.53 13.92 18.00
CA VAL A 24 -1.09 13.09 16.86
C VAL A 24 -2.29 12.57 16.06
N SER A 25 -2.10 12.32 14.78
CA SER A 25 -3.14 11.75 13.94
C SER A 25 -3.22 10.22 14.08
N GLN A 26 -4.43 9.69 14.01
CA GLN A 26 -4.65 8.23 13.95
C GLN A 26 -3.98 7.62 12.70
N SER A 27 -3.95 8.36 11.59
CA SER A 27 -3.25 7.95 10.36
C SER A 27 -1.74 7.83 10.58
N GLY A 28 -1.13 8.75 11.32
CA GLY A 28 0.27 8.71 11.72
C GLY A 28 0.59 7.49 12.59
N TYR A 29 -0.23 7.23 13.61
CA TYR A 29 -0.09 6.03 14.45
C TYR A 29 -0.21 4.73 13.62
N ARG A 30 -1.21 4.64 12.72
CA ARG A 30 -1.37 3.47 11.84
C ARG A 30 -0.18 3.29 10.90
N SER A 31 0.38 4.38 10.38
CA SER A 31 1.60 4.33 9.53
C SER A 31 2.82 3.89 10.31
N TRP A 32 3.00 4.38 11.53
CA TRP A 32 4.05 3.94 12.44
C TRP A 32 3.91 2.45 12.79
N LYS A 33 2.69 1.99 13.15
CA LYS A 33 2.43 0.59 13.51
C LYS A 33 2.66 -0.39 12.35
N ARG A 34 2.48 0.05 11.10
CA ARG A 34 2.83 -0.72 9.90
C ARG A 34 4.35 -0.76 9.62
N GLY A 35 5.18 -0.40 10.59
CA GLY A 35 6.62 -0.49 10.52
C GLY A 35 7.32 0.78 10.03
N GLY A 36 6.64 1.94 9.98
CA GLY A 36 7.23 3.25 9.65
C GLY A 36 7.89 3.37 8.27
N ARG A 37 7.97 2.27 7.52
CA ARG A 37 8.54 2.22 6.18
C ARG A 37 7.48 2.73 5.22
N ALA A 38 7.64 3.98 4.81
CA ALA A 38 7.08 4.53 3.56
C ALA A 38 7.60 3.78 2.30
N ASN A 39 8.23 2.62 2.45
CA ASN A 39 8.98 1.92 1.41
C ASN A 39 8.20 0.77 0.77
N ARG A 40 6.87 0.83 0.73
CA ARG A 40 6.21 0.31 -0.48
C ARG A 40 6.40 1.41 -1.51
N LYS A 41 7.53 1.40 -2.23
CA LYS A 41 7.72 2.22 -3.43
C LYS A 41 6.56 1.87 -4.37
N ARG A 42 5.45 2.59 -4.23
CA ARG A 42 4.35 2.50 -5.18
C ARG A 42 4.98 2.97 -6.47
N LEU A 43 5.04 2.06 -7.45
CA LEU A 43 5.44 2.44 -8.80
C LEU A 43 4.60 3.66 -9.19
N THR A 44 5.22 4.66 -9.80
CA THR A 44 4.49 5.75 -10.44
C THR A 44 3.59 5.19 -11.53
N ASP A 45 2.59 5.94 -11.98
CA ASP A 45 1.72 5.47 -13.06
C ASP A 45 2.52 5.14 -14.32
N GLY A 46 3.57 5.91 -14.64
CA GLY A 46 4.48 5.61 -15.75
C GLY A 46 5.24 4.29 -15.57
N GLN A 47 5.84 4.07 -14.39
CA GLN A 47 6.54 2.81 -14.10
C GLN A 47 5.60 1.59 -14.12
N MET A 48 4.38 1.77 -13.61
CA MET A 48 3.35 0.72 -13.63
C MET A 48 2.93 0.39 -15.07
N LEU A 49 2.77 1.40 -15.92
CA LEU A 49 2.40 1.23 -17.32
C LEU A 49 3.51 0.52 -18.12
N THR A 50 4.77 0.84 -17.87
CA THR A 50 5.90 0.09 -18.46
C THR A 50 5.86 -1.37 -18.04
N LEU A 51 5.70 -1.65 -16.74
CA LEU A 51 5.61 -3.03 -16.23
C LEU A 51 4.44 -3.80 -16.85
N LEU A 52 3.26 -3.17 -16.92
CA LEU A 52 2.08 -3.74 -17.55
C LEU A 52 2.34 -4.10 -19.01
N ARG A 53 2.95 -3.21 -19.80
CA ARG A 53 3.29 -3.48 -21.21
C ARG A 53 4.29 -4.62 -21.35
N THR A 54 5.31 -4.67 -20.51
CA THR A 54 6.31 -5.76 -20.52
C THR A 54 5.66 -7.10 -20.25
N ILE A 55 4.84 -7.21 -19.20
CA ILE A 55 4.13 -8.45 -18.85
C ILE A 55 3.13 -8.82 -19.97
N HIS A 56 2.41 -7.84 -20.49
CA HIS A 56 1.43 -8.10 -21.55
C HIS A 56 2.11 -8.62 -22.83
N ALA A 57 3.28 -8.09 -23.18
CA ALA A 57 4.09 -8.60 -24.29
C ALA A 57 4.67 -9.99 -24.02
N GLU A 58 5.15 -10.25 -22.80
CA GLU A 58 5.67 -11.56 -22.36
C GLU A 58 4.65 -12.68 -22.56
N PHE A 59 3.37 -12.41 -22.23
CA PHE A 59 2.27 -13.35 -22.42
C PHE A 59 1.51 -13.18 -23.75
N LYS A 60 2.09 -12.47 -24.73
CA LYS A 60 1.51 -12.24 -26.07
C LYS A 60 0.07 -11.72 -26.05
N GLY A 61 -0.26 -10.90 -25.06
CA GLY A 61 -1.58 -10.32 -24.88
C GLY A 61 -2.65 -11.26 -24.33
N ALA A 62 -2.31 -12.49 -23.94
CA ALA A 62 -3.29 -13.45 -23.42
C ALA A 62 -3.91 -13.05 -22.06
N TYR A 63 -3.25 -12.14 -21.33
CA TYR A 63 -3.68 -11.75 -19.99
C TYR A 63 -4.50 -10.45 -20.03
N GLY A 64 -5.76 -10.54 -19.62
CA GLY A 64 -6.60 -9.39 -19.29
C GLY A 64 -6.33 -8.82 -17.90
N SER A 65 -6.97 -7.69 -17.59
CA SER A 65 -6.77 -6.92 -16.34
C SER A 65 -6.80 -7.75 -15.03
N PRO A 66 -7.69 -8.75 -14.84
CA PRO A 66 -7.66 -9.60 -13.65
C PRO A 66 -6.36 -10.40 -13.51
N ARG A 67 -5.97 -11.16 -14.54
CA ARG A 67 -4.75 -11.98 -14.53
C ARG A 67 -3.49 -11.13 -14.42
N MET A 68 -3.49 -9.96 -15.06
CA MET A 68 -2.39 -9.00 -14.96
C MET A 68 -2.22 -8.46 -13.54
N THR A 69 -3.33 -8.23 -12.82
CA THR A 69 -3.27 -7.77 -11.43
C THR A 69 -2.62 -8.82 -10.52
N ASP A 70 -2.95 -10.10 -10.73
CA ASP A 70 -2.38 -11.20 -9.96
C ASP A 70 -0.90 -11.39 -10.27
N GLU A 71 -0.52 -11.33 -11.55
CA GLU A 71 0.88 -11.42 -12.00
C GLU A 71 1.75 -10.29 -11.40
N ILE A 72 1.26 -9.05 -11.43
CA ILE A 72 1.97 -7.90 -10.84
C ILE A 72 2.16 -8.07 -9.33
N ARG A 73 1.15 -8.59 -8.64
CA ARG A 73 1.22 -8.86 -7.20
C ARG A 73 2.17 -10.01 -6.89
N ALA A 74 2.18 -11.07 -7.70
CA ALA A 74 3.10 -12.19 -7.59
C ALA A 74 4.56 -11.72 -7.76
N ARG A 75 4.81 -10.75 -8.65
CA ARG A 75 6.11 -10.07 -8.81
C ARG A 75 6.45 -9.07 -7.68
N GLY A 76 5.63 -9.00 -6.63
CA GLY A 76 5.88 -8.19 -5.43
C GLY A 76 5.44 -6.73 -5.53
N PHE A 77 4.79 -6.33 -6.61
CA PHE A 77 4.35 -4.95 -6.80
C PHE A 77 2.89 -4.78 -6.33
N PRO A 78 2.61 -3.86 -5.38
CA PRO A 78 1.25 -3.63 -4.92
C PRO A 78 0.44 -2.86 -5.98
N ALA A 79 -0.46 -3.57 -6.67
CA ALA A 79 -1.42 -2.99 -7.60
C ALA A 79 -2.87 -3.32 -7.21
N SER A 80 -3.77 -2.36 -7.43
CA SER A 80 -5.22 -2.56 -7.30
C SER A 80 -5.82 -2.87 -8.67
N ALA A 81 -6.79 -3.78 -8.74
CA ALA A 81 -7.47 -4.14 -10.00
C ALA A 81 -7.98 -2.91 -10.78
N ARG A 82 -8.60 -1.95 -10.08
CA ARG A 82 -9.06 -0.68 -10.68
C ARG A 82 -7.92 0.15 -11.30
N ARG A 83 -6.72 0.12 -10.72
CA ARG A 83 -5.55 0.84 -11.24
C ARG A 83 -5.00 0.16 -12.49
N VAL A 84 -4.96 -1.18 -12.49
CA VAL A 84 -4.53 -1.97 -13.65
C VAL A 84 -5.51 -1.79 -14.79
N ALA A 85 -6.82 -1.92 -14.54
CA ALA A 85 -7.87 -1.73 -15.54
C ALA A 85 -7.90 -0.33 -16.18
N ARG A 86 -7.39 0.69 -15.49
CA ARG A 86 -7.27 2.06 -16.01
C ARG A 86 -6.01 2.26 -16.87
N LEU A 87 -4.96 1.48 -16.63
CA LEU A 87 -3.64 1.67 -17.23
C LEU A 87 -3.31 0.69 -18.37
N MET A 88 -3.99 -0.45 -18.42
CA MET A 88 -4.03 -1.32 -19.60
C MET A 88 -4.97 -0.76 -20.64
#